data_AF-A0A2D9SLZ6-F1
#
_entry.id   AF-A0A2D9SLZ6-F1
#
_cell.length_a   1.000
_cell.length_b   1.000
_cell.length_c   1.000
_cell.angle_alpha   90.00
_cell.angle_beta   90.00
_cell.angle_gamma   90.00
#
_symmetry.space_group_name_H-M   'P 1'
#
loop_
_entity.id
_entity.type
_entity.pdbx_description
1 polymer ?
#
loop_
_entity_poly.entity_id
_entity_poly.type
_entity_poly.pdbx_seq_one_letter_code
_entity_poly.pdbx_strand_id
1 'polypeptide(L)'
;MQVNWLLALNRLRVLALVLVLSSGQVQADDRAELLDAARLTINSARYAALISLDHTGQPRSRTVDAFPPDENFVVWVATRPVTRKVEQIRNNPKVTLYYWHAETRSYVSIMGMATIVDDESVKVAMRRDVDTDKLYPRFPVDYLLIKIQPIVLEGVLPGYRGDSKTWAPSRVLF
;
A
#
# COMPACT_ATOMS: atom_id res chain seq x y z
N MET A 1 -28.97 44.51 -35.97
CA MET A 1 -28.27 43.21 -35.86
C MET A 1 -27.36 43.23 -34.65
N GLN A 2 -27.86 42.88 -33.46
CA GLN A 2 -27.04 42.61 -32.28
C GLN A 2 -27.05 41.10 -32.05
N VAL A 3 -25.90 40.47 -32.25
CA VAL A 3 -25.74 39.01 -32.23
C VAL A 3 -25.43 38.56 -30.80
N ASN A 4 -26.02 37.42 -30.41
CA ASN A 4 -25.97 36.74 -29.12
C ASN A 4 -24.57 36.27 -28.68
N TRP A 5 -23.65 37.17 -28.35
CA TRP A 5 -22.33 36.79 -27.82
C TRP A 5 -22.39 36.20 -26.40
N LEU A 6 -23.38 36.61 -25.58
CA LEU A 6 -23.51 36.16 -24.19
C LEU A 6 -23.96 34.70 -24.02
N LEU A 7 -24.71 34.13 -24.98
CA LEU A 7 -25.19 32.74 -24.91
C LEU A 7 -24.12 31.71 -25.31
N ALA A 8 -23.18 32.08 -26.19
CA ALA A 8 -22.10 31.20 -26.63
C ALA A 8 -21.04 30.99 -25.52
N LEU A 9 -20.74 32.05 -24.75
CA LEU A 9 -19.82 31.99 -23.60
C LEU A 9 -20.35 31.11 -22.46
N ASN A 10 -21.67 31.06 -22.25
CA ASN A 10 -22.27 30.23 -21.20
C ASN A 10 -22.29 28.73 -21.58
N ARG A 11 -22.44 28.40 -22.87
CA ARG A 11 -22.39 27.00 -23.36
C ARG A 11 -20.97 26.41 -23.31
N LEU A 12 -19.94 27.22 -23.60
CA LEU A 12 -18.55 26.77 -23.51
C LEU A 12 -18.12 26.44 -22.07
N ARG A 13 -18.58 27.23 -21.09
CA ARG A 13 -18.28 26.99 -19.66
C ARG A 13 -18.93 25.71 -19.14
N VAL A 14 -20.16 25.40 -19.56
CA VAL A 14 -20.86 24.17 -19.17
C VAL A 14 -20.18 22.93 -19.76
N LEU A 15 -19.75 22.96 -21.03
CA LEU A 15 -19.02 21.83 -21.65
C LEU A 15 -17.66 21.56 -20.98
N ALA A 16 -16.89 22.61 -20.65
CA ALA A 16 -15.62 22.45 -19.96
C ALA A 16 -15.81 21.85 -18.55
N LEU A 17 -16.87 22.26 -17.83
CA LEU A 17 -17.19 21.73 -16.52
C LEU A 17 -17.58 20.23 -16.56
N VAL A 18 -18.37 19.82 -17.57
CA VAL A 18 -18.78 18.41 -17.75
C VAL A 18 -17.60 17.51 -18.12
N LEU A 19 -16.68 17.96 -18.99
CA LEU A 19 -15.47 17.22 -19.36
C LEU A 19 -14.48 17.05 -18.19
N VAL A 20 -14.38 18.05 -17.32
CA VAL A 20 -13.54 17.97 -16.11
C VAL A 20 -14.15 16.99 -15.09
N LEU A 21 -15.49 17.00 -14.93
CA LEU A 21 -16.16 16.06 -14.03
C LEU A 21 -16.04 14.60 -14.52
N SER A 22 -16.21 14.35 -15.83
CA SER A 22 -16.10 12.99 -16.37
C SER A 22 -14.68 12.44 -16.31
N SER A 23 -13.66 13.27 -16.58
CA SER A 23 -12.26 12.84 -16.48
C SER A 23 -11.81 12.57 -15.05
N GLY A 24 -12.28 13.37 -14.09
CA GLY A 24 -12.06 13.12 -12.66
C GLY A 24 -12.70 11.82 -12.17
N GLN A 25 -13.92 11.52 -12.61
CA GLN A 25 -14.60 10.26 -12.29
C GLN A 25 -13.88 9.04 -12.89
N VAL A 26 -13.51 9.08 -14.17
CA VAL A 26 -12.78 7.97 -14.82
C VAL A 26 -11.43 7.71 -14.14
N GLN A 27 -10.69 8.75 -13.75
CA GLN A 27 -9.42 8.58 -13.04
C GLN A 27 -9.61 8.01 -11.62
N ALA A 28 -10.71 8.35 -10.95
CA ALA A 28 -11.05 7.81 -9.65
C ALA A 28 -11.46 6.34 -9.73
N ASP A 29 -12.26 5.97 -10.74
CA ASP A 29 -12.67 4.59 -11.00
C ASP A 29 -11.46 3.71 -11.35
N ASP A 30 -10.58 4.18 -12.25
CA ASP A 30 -9.33 3.47 -12.61
C ASP A 30 -8.41 3.28 -11.40
N ARG A 31 -8.32 4.30 -10.53
CA ARG A 31 -7.58 4.19 -9.26
C ARG A 31 -8.17 3.12 -8.36
N ALA A 32 -9.50 3.07 -8.22
CA ALA A 32 -10.19 2.11 -7.36
C ALA A 32 -9.97 0.68 -7.86
N GLU A 33 -10.17 0.45 -9.17
CA GLU A 33 -9.95 -0.86 -9.81
C GLU A 33 -8.49 -1.33 -9.69
N LEU A 34 -7.52 -0.42 -9.83
CA LEU A 34 -6.10 -0.72 -9.63
C LEU A 34 -5.80 -1.14 -8.17
N LEU A 35 -6.39 -0.45 -7.19
CA LEU A 35 -6.24 -0.79 -5.77
C LEU A 35 -6.90 -2.14 -5.45
N ASP A 36 -8.04 -2.46 -6.05
CA ASP A 36 -8.70 -3.76 -5.90
C ASP A 36 -7.85 -4.89 -6.50
N ALA A 37 -7.30 -4.71 -7.69
CA ALA A 37 -6.37 -5.65 -8.30
C ALA A 37 -5.10 -5.87 -7.43
N ALA A 38 -4.62 -4.81 -6.77
CA ALA A 38 -3.51 -4.88 -5.84
C ALA A 38 -3.89 -5.66 -4.56
N ARG A 39 -5.06 -5.43 -3.96
CA ARG A 39 -5.56 -6.21 -2.81
C ARG A 39 -5.66 -7.69 -3.14
N LEU A 40 -6.22 -8.03 -4.30
CA LEU A 40 -6.31 -9.40 -4.77
C LEU A 40 -4.92 -10.04 -4.87
N THR A 41 -3.97 -9.35 -5.50
CA THR A 41 -2.59 -9.85 -5.64
C THR A 41 -1.90 -10.03 -4.28
N ILE A 42 -2.05 -9.08 -3.35
CA ILE A 42 -1.51 -9.16 -1.99
C ILE A 42 -2.07 -10.37 -1.25
N ASN A 43 -3.39 -10.57 -1.31
CA ASN A 43 -4.07 -11.68 -0.64
C ASN A 43 -3.66 -13.04 -1.23
N SER A 44 -3.54 -13.14 -2.55
CA SER A 44 -3.08 -14.36 -3.22
C SER A 44 -1.61 -14.68 -2.95
N ALA A 45 -0.75 -13.66 -2.85
CA ALA A 45 0.68 -13.85 -2.52
C ALA A 45 0.89 -14.29 -1.06
N ARG A 46 -0.02 -13.91 -0.15
CA ARG A 46 -0.03 -14.19 1.31
C ARG A 46 1.13 -13.59 2.10
N TYR A 47 2.37 -13.84 1.69
CA TYR A 47 3.56 -13.34 2.37
C TYR A 47 4.21 -12.20 1.60
N ALA A 48 4.74 -11.22 2.34
CA ALA A 48 5.50 -10.11 1.78
C ALA A 48 6.99 -10.27 2.08
N ALA A 49 7.85 -9.73 1.23
CA ALA A 49 9.19 -9.35 1.63
C ALA A 49 9.15 -7.95 2.25
N LEU A 50 9.42 -7.83 3.56
CA LEU A 50 9.66 -6.55 4.21
C LEU A 50 11.12 -6.14 4.01
N ILE A 51 11.31 -4.98 3.39
CA ILE A 51 12.60 -4.37 3.11
C ILE A 51 12.74 -3.14 4.01
N SER A 52 13.83 -3.12 4.78
CA SER A 52 14.24 -1.99 5.64
C SER A 52 15.74 -1.78 5.49
N LEU A 53 16.23 -0.64 5.95
CA LEU A 53 17.64 -0.30 5.89
C LEU A 53 18.33 -0.61 7.21
N ASP A 54 19.52 -1.19 7.16
CA ASP A 54 20.38 -1.26 8.34
C ASP A 54 21.12 0.07 8.61
N HIS A 55 21.94 0.09 9.65
CA HIS A 55 22.66 1.28 10.09
C HIS A 55 23.67 1.81 9.06
N THR A 56 24.10 0.99 8.08
CA THR A 56 24.97 1.45 6.98
C THR A 56 24.17 1.87 5.75
N GLY A 57 22.83 1.87 5.83
CA GLY A 57 21.96 2.13 4.69
C GLY A 57 21.78 0.94 3.74
N GLN A 58 22.28 -0.25 4.09
CA GLN A 58 22.13 -1.44 3.24
C GLN A 58 20.70 -1.97 3.34
N PRO A 59 19.99 -2.17 2.21
CA PRO A 59 18.70 -2.82 2.22
C PRO A 59 18.80 -4.27 2.70
N ARG A 60 17.84 -4.64 3.54
CA ARG A 60 17.71 -5.98 4.10
C ARG A 60 16.28 -6.45 3.82
N SER A 61 16.10 -7.53 3.08
CA SER A 61 14.78 -8.16 2.86
C SER A 61 14.55 -9.31 3.83
N ARG A 62 13.28 -9.62 4.11
CA ARG A 62 12.86 -10.83 4.83
C ARG A 62 11.38 -11.11 4.63
N THR A 63 10.98 -12.37 4.64
CA THR A 63 9.57 -12.74 4.58
C THR A 63 8.83 -12.33 5.86
N VAL A 64 7.61 -11.82 5.71
CA VAL A 64 6.66 -11.49 6.78
C VAL A 64 5.26 -11.98 6.40
N ASP A 65 4.50 -12.40 7.41
CA ASP A 65 3.06 -12.62 7.32
C ASP A 65 2.36 -11.31 7.69
N ALA A 66 2.23 -10.43 6.70
CA ALA A 66 1.59 -9.13 6.85
C ALA A 66 0.06 -9.29 6.88
N PHE A 67 -0.60 -8.39 7.59
CA PHE A 67 -2.06 -8.29 7.58
C PHE A 67 -2.51 -7.83 6.19
N PRO A 68 -3.74 -8.17 5.76
CA PRO A 68 -4.33 -7.53 4.59
C PRO A 68 -4.36 -6.01 4.76
N PRO A 69 -4.20 -5.22 3.68
CA PRO A 69 -4.29 -3.76 3.76
C PRO A 69 -5.69 -3.33 4.19
N ASP A 70 -5.79 -2.30 5.04
CA ASP A 70 -7.08 -1.71 5.43
C ASP A 70 -7.67 -0.80 4.32
N GLU A 71 -8.76 -0.09 4.59
CA GLU A 71 -9.41 0.83 3.64
C GLU A 71 -8.46 1.93 3.13
N ASN A 72 -7.56 2.42 3.99
CA ASN A 72 -6.53 3.41 3.66
C ASN A 72 -5.24 2.76 3.13
N PHE A 73 -5.29 1.46 2.86
CA PHE A 73 -4.17 0.65 2.37
C PHE A 73 -2.98 0.57 3.36
N VAL A 74 -3.23 0.87 4.64
CA VAL A 74 -2.25 0.67 5.70
C VAL A 74 -2.07 -0.81 5.91
N VAL A 75 -0.81 -1.24 5.99
CA VAL A 75 -0.45 -2.64 6.22
C VAL A 75 0.20 -2.79 7.59
N TRP A 76 -0.21 -3.83 8.31
CA TRP A 76 0.33 -4.16 9.62
C TRP A 76 1.19 -5.41 9.56
N VAL A 77 2.21 -5.48 10.42
CA VAL A 77 3.03 -6.68 10.59
C VAL A 77 3.24 -6.92 12.08
N ALA A 78 2.84 -8.10 12.54
CA ALA A 78 3.16 -8.58 13.88
C ALA A 78 4.62 -9.05 13.95
N THR A 79 5.31 -8.70 15.03
CA THR A 79 6.67 -9.16 15.27
C THR A 79 7.03 -9.17 16.75
N ARG A 80 8.19 -9.73 17.08
CA ARG A 80 8.74 -9.66 18.44
C ARG A 80 9.58 -8.39 18.61
N PRO A 81 9.55 -7.72 19.77
CA PRO A 81 10.29 -6.48 20.01
C PRO A 81 11.80 -6.56 19.77
N VAL A 82 12.41 -7.72 20.02
CA VAL A 82 13.86 -7.95 19.95
C VAL A 82 14.39 -8.18 18.53
N THR A 83 13.51 -8.15 17.52
CA THR A 83 13.93 -8.47 16.14
C THR A 83 14.70 -7.30 15.53
N ARG A 84 15.76 -7.60 14.77
CA ARG A 84 16.60 -6.57 14.08
C ARG A 84 15.78 -5.58 13.25
N LYS A 85 14.64 -6.02 12.67
CA LYS A 85 13.76 -5.15 11.87
C LYS A 85 13.18 -3.99 12.68
N VAL A 86 12.94 -4.19 13.99
CA VAL A 86 12.41 -3.17 14.88
C VAL A 86 13.43 -2.06 15.09
N GLU A 87 14.69 -2.43 15.36
CA GLU A 87 15.79 -1.47 15.50
C GLU A 87 16.02 -0.70 14.19
N GLN A 88 16.05 -1.41 13.06
CA GLN A 88 16.18 -0.81 11.72
C GLN A 88 15.10 0.24 11.46
N ILE A 89 13.84 -0.08 11.76
CA ILE A 89 12.69 0.82 11.55
C ILE A 89 12.74 2.03 12.50
N ARG A 90 13.17 1.83 13.75
CA ARG A 90 13.36 2.95 14.70
C ARG A 90 14.40 3.95 14.20
N ASN A 91 15.47 3.47 13.56
CA ASN A 91 16.53 4.32 13.01
C ASN A 91 16.15 4.93 11.66
N ASN A 92 15.42 4.19 10.81
CA ASN A 92 14.92 4.67 9.54
C ASN A 92 13.54 4.07 9.24
N PRO A 93 12.47 4.88 9.32
CA PRO A 93 11.11 4.39 9.14
C PRO A 93 10.73 4.08 7.69
N LYS A 94 11.58 4.41 6.69
CA LYS A 94 11.27 4.12 5.30
C LYS A 94 11.39 2.62 5.04
N VAL A 95 10.30 2.00 4.61
CA VAL A 95 10.24 0.56 4.30
C VAL A 95 9.56 0.31 2.97
N THR A 96 9.83 -0.87 2.42
CA THR A 96 9.08 -1.40 1.28
C THR A 96 8.49 -2.76 1.65
N LEU A 97 7.22 -3.00 1.32
CA LEU A 97 6.65 -4.34 1.25
C LEU A 97 6.57 -4.78 -0.21
N TYR A 98 7.12 -5.95 -0.52
CA TYR A 98 7.05 -6.53 -1.86
C TYR A 98 6.29 -7.86 -1.82
N TYR A 99 5.28 -7.99 -2.66
CA TYR A 99 4.47 -9.18 -2.85
C TYR A 99 4.67 -9.70 -4.26
N TRP A 100 4.92 -10.99 -4.41
CA TRP A 100 5.00 -11.67 -5.71
C TRP A 100 3.99 -12.80 -5.76
N HIS A 101 3.12 -12.79 -6.77
CA HIS A 101 2.20 -13.87 -7.04
C HIS A 101 2.61 -14.59 -8.33
N ALA A 102 3.11 -15.81 -8.18
CA ALA A 102 3.75 -16.55 -9.27
C ALA A 102 2.78 -16.95 -10.39
N GLU A 103 1.55 -17.35 -10.05
CA GLU A 103 0.58 -17.86 -11.02
C GLU A 103 0.14 -16.78 -12.03
N THR A 104 -0.17 -15.58 -11.55
CA THR A 104 -0.56 -14.43 -12.38
C THR A 104 0.63 -13.62 -12.88
N ARG A 105 1.84 -13.97 -12.43
CA ARG A 105 3.09 -13.24 -12.66
C ARG A 105 2.92 -11.75 -12.33
N SER A 106 2.26 -11.46 -11.22
CA SER A 106 1.99 -10.10 -10.76
C SER A 106 2.77 -9.79 -9.49
N TYR A 107 3.05 -8.50 -9.29
CA TYR A 107 3.65 -8.01 -8.06
C TYR A 107 2.98 -6.73 -7.59
N VAL A 108 3.10 -6.50 -6.28
CA VAL A 108 2.82 -5.23 -5.63
C VAL A 108 4.04 -4.84 -4.80
N SER A 109 4.49 -3.60 -4.96
CA SER A 109 5.48 -2.94 -4.12
C SER A 109 4.84 -1.75 -3.43
N ILE A 110 4.87 -1.71 -2.10
CA ILE A 110 4.36 -0.59 -1.29
C ILE A 110 5.56 0.07 -0.62
N MET A 111 5.92 1.28 -1.04
CA MET A 111 6.86 2.13 -0.32
C MET A 111 6.10 2.99 0.69
N GLY A 112 6.54 2.97 1.94
CA GLY A 112 5.81 3.63 3.02
C GLY A 112 6.67 3.99 4.23
N MET A 113 6.00 4.56 5.22
CA MET A 113 6.58 4.92 6.51
C MET A 113 6.08 3.95 7.58
N ALA A 114 7.01 3.24 8.19
CA ALA A 114 6.75 2.32 9.29
C ALA A 114 6.78 3.05 10.64
N THR A 115 5.81 2.74 11.50
CA THR A 115 5.77 3.15 12.90
C THR A 115 5.71 1.90 13.77
N ILE A 116 6.51 1.88 14.84
CA ILE A 116 6.44 0.85 15.87
C ILE A 116 5.29 1.18 16.82
N VAL A 117 4.35 0.24 16.98
CA VAL A 117 3.19 0.37 17.87
C VAL A 117 3.32 -0.67 18.99
N ASP A 118 3.48 -0.16 20.21
CA ASP A 118 3.61 -0.93 21.45
C ASP A 118 2.51 -0.55 22.46
N ASP A 119 1.30 -0.34 21.96
CA ASP A 119 0.13 -0.08 22.80
C ASP A 119 -0.57 -1.41 23.12
N GLU A 120 -0.79 -1.69 24.40
CA GLU A 120 -1.36 -2.97 24.84
C GLU A 120 -2.78 -3.21 24.30
N SER A 121 -3.62 -2.16 24.27
CA SER A 121 -5.00 -2.28 23.79
C SER A 121 -5.03 -2.61 22.29
N VAL A 122 -4.15 -1.99 21.50
CA VAL A 122 -4.00 -2.28 20.07
C VAL A 122 -3.46 -3.69 19.85
N LYS A 123 -2.44 -4.11 20.63
CA LYS A 123 -1.87 -5.47 20.53
C LYS A 123 -2.91 -6.55 20.80
N VAL A 124 -3.73 -6.37 21.84
CA VAL A 124 -4.83 -7.27 22.18
C VAL A 124 -5.88 -7.31 21.08
N ALA A 125 -6.31 -6.14 20.58
CA ALA A 125 -7.32 -6.05 19.53
C ALA A 125 -6.89 -6.64 18.18
N MET A 126 -5.59 -6.60 17.87
CA MET A 126 -5.05 -7.01 16.57
C MET A 126 -4.36 -8.37 16.56
N ARG A 127 -4.41 -9.14 17.65
CA ARG A 127 -3.87 -10.50 17.64
C ARG A 127 -4.69 -11.38 16.69
N ARG A 128 -4.03 -12.05 15.72
CA ARG A 128 -4.70 -13.02 14.84
C ARG A 128 -4.57 -14.43 15.40
N ASP A 129 -5.44 -15.34 14.94
CA ASP A 129 -5.36 -16.76 15.31
C ASP A 129 -4.03 -17.42 14.91
N VAL A 130 -3.41 -16.94 13.82
CA VAL A 130 -2.09 -17.42 13.36
C VAL A 130 -0.95 -16.96 14.27
N ASP A 131 -1.15 -15.93 15.09
CA ASP A 131 -0.18 -15.39 16.05
C ASP A 131 -0.20 -16.20 17.36
N THR A 132 0.07 -17.50 17.23
CA THR A 132 -0.01 -18.51 18.30
C THR A 132 1.00 -18.29 19.43
N ASP A 133 0.77 -18.92 20.59
CA ASP A 133 1.69 -18.90 21.73
C ASP A 133 3.07 -19.51 21.42
N LYS A 134 3.22 -20.28 20.34
CA LYS A 134 4.53 -20.75 19.87
C LYS A 134 5.39 -19.59 19.33
N LEU A 135 4.75 -18.61 18.70
CA LEU A 135 5.41 -17.41 18.20
C LEU A 135 5.57 -16.35 19.29
N TYR A 136 4.55 -16.23 20.15
CA TYR A 136 4.43 -15.18 21.18
C TYR A 136 4.07 -15.76 22.55
N PRO A 137 4.97 -16.51 23.19
CA PRO A 137 4.71 -17.19 24.47
C PRO A 137 4.45 -16.25 25.65
N ARG A 138 4.76 -14.95 25.53
CA ARG A 138 4.54 -13.95 26.57
C ARG A 138 3.59 -12.85 26.10
N PHE A 139 2.64 -13.16 25.23
CA PHE A 139 1.67 -12.19 24.74
C PHE A 139 0.97 -11.45 25.92
N PRO A 140 0.80 -10.12 25.87
CA PRO A 140 1.17 -9.19 24.79
C PRO A 140 2.58 -8.56 24.95
N VAL A 141 3.39 -9.00 25.92
CA VAL A 141 4.71 -8.42 26.23
C VAL A 141 5.74 -8.66 25.12
N ASP A 142 5.69 -9.81 24.45
CA ASP A 142 6.59 -10.13 23.34
C ASP A 142 5.95 -9.96 21.96
N TYR A 143 4.81 -9.27 21.90
CA TYR A 143 4.09 -8.92 20.69
C TYR A 143 4.28 -7.43 20.40
N LEU A 144 4.56 -7.08 19.15
CA LEU A 144 4.76 -5.71 18.70
C LEU A 144 4.17 -5.59 17.30
N LEU A 145 3.60 -4.42 17.00
CA LEU A 145 3.02 -4.15 15.69
C LEU A 145 3.88 -3.14 14.94
N ILE A 146 4.08 -3.38 13.65
CA ILE A 146 4.63 -2.41 12.72
C ILE A 146 3.47 -1.92 11.86
N LYS A 147 3.13 -0.64 11.97
CA LYS A 147 2.13 0.04 11.12
C LYS A 147 2.84 0.65 9.91
N ILE A 148 2.45 0.32 8.70
CA ILE A 148 3.08 0.83 7.47
C ILE A 148 2.07 1.68 6.73
N GLN A 149 2.25 3.01 6.80
CA GLN A 149 1.47 3.96 6.03
C GLN A 149 2.03 4.02 4.60
N PRO A 150 1.24 3.69 3.56
CA PRO A 150 1.70 3.76 2.17
C PRO A 150 1.94 5.22 1.77
N ILE A 151 2.98 5.45 0.95
CA ILE A 151 3.21 6.69 0.21
C ILE A 151 3.02 6.42 -1.28
N VAL A 152 3.59 5.32 -1.75
CA VAL A 152 3.51 4.89 -3.14
C VAL A 152 3.21 3.40 -3.19
N LEU A 153 2.28 3.03 -4.06
CA LEU A 153 2.12 1.66 -4.53
C LEU A 153 2.52 1.60 -6.00
N GLU A 154 3.29 0.59 -6.35
CA GLU A 154 3.64 0.24 -7.73
C GLU A 154 3.37 -1.24 -7.96
N GLY A 155 2.90 -1.59 -9.15
CA GLY A 155 2.65 -2.98 -9.48
C GLY A 155 2.49 -3.27 -10.96
N VAL A 156 2.82 -4.51 -11.30
CA VAL A 156 2.32 -5.16 -12.52
C VAL A 156 1.25 -6.14 -12.05
N LEU A 157 0.01 -5.88 -12.41
CA LEU A 157 -1.18 -6.55 -11.90
C LEU A 157 -2.00 -7.17 -13.03
N PRO A 158 -2.92 -8.11 -12.74
CA PRO A 158 -3.95 -8.49 -13.71
C PRO A 158 -4.71 -7.24 -14.20
N GLY A 159 -4.84 -7.06 -15.52
CA GLY A 159 -5.44 -5.86 -16.12
C GLY A 159 -4.51 -4.65 -16.23
N TYR A 160 -3.48 -4.54 -15.40
CA TYR A 160 -2.59 -3.37 -15.32
C TYR A 160 -1.13 -3.76 -15.49
N ARG A 161 -0.65 -3.73 -16.74
CA ARG A 161 0.71 -4.18 -17.08
C ARG A 161 1.77 -3.08 -17.10
N GLY A 162 1.39 -1.85 -16.78
CA GLY A 162 2.28 -0.68 -16.85
C GLY A 162 2.42 -0.11 -18.26
N ASP A 163 3.33 0.84 -18.40
CA ASP A 163 3.61 1.52 -19.67
C ASP A 163 4.46 0.65 -20.60
N SER A 164 4.02 0.48 -21.85
CA SER A 164 4.65 -0.45 -22.81
C SER A 164 5.98 0.04 -23.39
N LYS A 165 6.34 1.31 -23.20
CA LYS A 165 7.57 1.90 -23.75
C LYS A 165 8.67 2.00 -22.70
N THR A 166 8.31 2.52 -21.54
CA THR A 166 9.20 2.80 -20.40
C THR A 166 9.26 1.65 -19.41
N TRP A 167 8.31 0.71 -19.50
CA TRP A 167 8.14 -0.39 -18.53
C TRP A 167 7.84 0.11 -17.12
N ALA A 168 7.41 1.36 -16.97
CA ALA A 168 6.98 1.89 -15.69
C ALA A 168 5.74 1.12 -15.19
N PRO A 169 5.75 0.60 -13.95
CA PRO A 169 4.60 -0.10 -13.41
C PRO A 169 3.42 0.85 -13.20
N SER A 170 2.22 0.27 -13.12
CA SER A 170 1.06 1.03 -12.68
C SER A 170 1.29 1.54 -11.26
N ARG A 171 0.90 2.78 -11.00
CA ARG A 171 1.31 3.52 -9.80
C ARG A 171 0.15 4.24 -9.15
N VAL A 172 0.13 4.21 -7.81
CA VAL A 172 -0.79 4.97 -6.97
C VAL A 172 0.02 5.80 -5.97
N LEU A 173 -0.29 7.09 -5.88
CA LEU A 173 0.15 7.96 -4.79
C LEU A 173 -0.94 8.06 -3.72
N PHE A 174 -0.56 8.02 -2.45
CA PHE A 174 -1.47 8.12 -1.30
C PHE A 174 -1.42 9.49 -0.65
#